data_AF-A0A2S6SEC3-F1
#
_entry.id   AF-A0A2S6SEC3-F1
#
_cell.length_a   1.000
_cell.length_b   1.000
_cell.length_c   1.000
_cell.angle_alpha   90.00
_cell.angle_beta   90.00
_cell.angle_gamma   90.00
#
_symmetry.space_group_name_H-M   'P 1'
#
loop_
_entity.id
_entity.type
_entity.pdbx_description
1 polymer ?
#
loop_
_entity_poly.entity_id
_entity_poly.type
_entity_poly.pdbx_seq_one_letter_code
_entity_poly.pdbx_strand_id
1 'polypeptide(L)'
;MKNKYKKVFSISLEPGYRNYTVKDIIDLKGKKKLSQILVTSVDEATAAQEAGIDLLLVPGTLPELRSIREAASKTFMTISVPFIKHASKENAVKKALEIMEIGADSVHCGSWNLNFMKYLSEFKIPFQGHAGLVPRRSTWIGGVRAFGKTQKEAIQLYKDIKDIEDTGAWGVEVECVPEKIAGEITKKTSLFTLSIGAGSECDGQFLFSEDILGCSNIDFPRHAKKYRDFNKLYAKIQKERIAAYTEFKKDVVSQKFPAEKQTVNIDTKELILFKKFLNKN
;
A
#
# COMPACT_ATOMS: atom_id res chain seq x y z
N MET A 1 30.57 -9.67 -3.28
CA MET A 1 29.18 -9.25 -3.57
C MET A 1 29.01 -7.82 -3.09
N LYS A 2 28.81 -6.83 -3.97
CA LYS A 2 28.52 -5.44 -3.54
C LYS A 2 27.28 -5.49 -2.65
N ASN A 3 27.35 -4.82 -1.50
CA ASN A 3 26.29 -4.87 -0.50
C ASN A 3 24.95 -4.51 -1.16
N LYS A 4 24.00 -5.45 -1.20
CA LYS A 4 22.67 -5.30 -1.85
C LYS A 4 21.89 -4.11 -1.29
N TYR A 5 22.22 -3.70 -0.07
CA TYR A 5 21.59 -2.61 0.65
C TYR A 5 22.59 -1.52 1.04
N LYS A 6 22.09 -0.29 1.13
CA LYS A 6 22.83 0.91 1.52
C LYS A 6 22.50 1.30 2.94
N LYS A 7 23.50 1.72 3.69
CA LYS A 7 23.30 2.34 5.01
C LYS A 7 22.61 3.69 4.82
N VAL A 8 21.57 3.94 5.62
CA VAL A 8 20.82 5.20 5.66
C VAL A 8 20.55 5.59 7.10
N PHE A 9 20.19 6.85 7.32
CA PHE A 9 19.58 7.31 8.56
C PHE A 9 18.14 7.73 8.27
N SER A 10 17.22 7.42 9.18
CA SER A 10 15.87 8.00 9.16
C SER A 10 15.91 9.49 9.53
N ILE A 11 14.77 10.18 9.38
CA ILE A 11 14.65 11.57 9.85
C ILE A 11 14.87 11.69 11.38
N SER A 12 14.59 10.62 12.12
CA SER A 12 14.79 10.51 13.56
C SER A 12 16.20 10.03 13.95
N LEU A 13 17.15 10.05 13.00
CA LEU A 13 18.55 9.62 13.19
C LEU A 13 18.72 8.13 13.53
N GLU A 14 17.71 7.30 13.25
CA GLU A 14 17.80 5.84 13.39
C GLU A 14 18.60 5.25 12.21
N PRO A 15 19.68 4.49 12.44
CA PRO A 15 20.42 3.85 11.37
C PRO A 15 19.63 2.67 10.79
N GLY A 16 19.74 2.46 9.48
CA GLY A 16 19.07 1.37 8.80
C GLY A 16 19.72 1.02 7.46
N TYR A 17 19.06 0.10 6.75
CA TYR A 17 19.48 -0.33 5.42
C TYR A 17 18.32 -0.20 4.43
N ARG A 18 18.61 0.23 3.19
CA ARG A 18 17.63 0.29 2.09
C ARG A 18 18.19 -0.24 0.79
N ASN A 19 17.35 -0.82 -0.06
CA ASN A 19 17.70 -1.24 -1.41
C ASN A 19 18.02 -0.04 -2.31
N TYR A 20 17.28 1.06 -2.15
CA TYR A 20 17.49 2.33 -2.85
C TYR A 20 17.36 3.52 -1.91
N THR A 21 18.02 4.61 -2.27
CA THR A 21 17.73 5.97 -1.79
C THR A 21 17.02 6.76 -2.89
N VAL A 22 16.47 7.94 -2.55
CA VAL A 22 15.90 8.86 -3.55
C VAL A 22 16.89 9.18 -4.66
N LYS A 23 18.16 9.41 -4.31
CA LYS A 23 19.24 9.68 -5.29
C LYS A 23 19.45 8.50 -6.23
N ASP A 24 19.41 7.27 -5.71
CA ASP A 24 19.54 6.07 -6.55
C ASP A 24 18.39 5.97 -7.54
N ILE A 25 17.16 6.20 -7.09
CA ILE A 25 15.97 6.15 -7.95
C ILE A 25 16.07 7.18 -9.08
N ILE A 26 16.42 8.43 -8.76
CA ILE A 26 16.64 9.48 -9.76
C ILE A 26 17.75 9.09 -10.74
N ASP A 27 18.86 8.52 -10.25
CA ASP A 27 19.98 8.10 -11.11
C ASP A 27 19.64 6.92 -12.03
N LEU A 28 18.64 6.11 -11.66
CA LEU A 28 18.15 4.97 -12.45
C LEU A 28 17.14 5.37 -13.52
N LYS A 29 16.64 6.61 -13.51
CA LYS A 29 15.75 7.15 -14.55
C LYS A 29 16.32 6.90 -15.94
N GLY A 30 15.49 6.36 -16.83
CA GLY A 30 15.88 5.97 -18.19
C GLY A 30 16.88 4.81 -18.31
N LYS A 31 17.37 4.24 -17.19
CA LYS A 31 18.40 3.18 -17.18
C LYS A 31 17.87 1.84 -16.68
N LYS A 32 16.95 1.85 -15.72
CA LYS A 32 16.39 0.62 -15.14
C LYS A 32 14.91 0.81 -14.83
N LYS A 33 14.09 -0.15 -15.26
CA LYS A 33 12.68 -0.23 -14.85
C LYS A 33 12.58 -0.69 -13.41
N LEU A 34 11.78 0.01 -12.60
CA LEU A 34 11.50 -0.37 -11.21
C LEU A 34 10.03 -0.80 -11.05
N SER A 35 9.80 -1.81 -10.22
CA SER A 35 8.45 -2.21 -9.79
C SER A 35 8.06 -1.47 -8.50
N GLN A 36 6.91 -0.82 -8.50
CA GLN A 36 6.25 -0.34 -7.28
C GLN A 36 4.95 -1.12 -7.07
N ILE A 37 4.65 -1.51 -5.83
CA ILE A 37 3.32 -2.03 -5.50
C ILE A 37 2.75 -1.34 -4.26
N LEU A 38 1.43 -1.21 -4.20
CA LEU A 38 0.74 -0.77 -2.99
C LEU A 38 0.41 -2.00 -2.13
N VAL A 39 0.91 -2.02 -0.90
CA VAL A 39 0.61 -3.06 0.10
C VAL A 39 -0.24 -2.48 1.23
N THR A 40 -1.03 -3.35 1.85
CA THR A 40 -2.02 -2.99 2.87
C THR A 40 -1.91 -3.79 4.16
N SER A 41 -1.01 -4.78 4.22
CA SER A 41 -0.80 -5.61 5.41
C SER A 41 0.67 -5.98 5.60
N VAL A 42 0.99 -6.49 6.79
CA VAL A 42 2.30 -7.02 7.16
C VAL A 42 2.73 -8.18 6.25
N ASP A 43 1.81 -9.10 5.95
CA ASP A 43 2.10 -10.28 5.11
C ASP A 43 2.44 -9.87 3.68
N GLU A 44 1.68 -8.92 3.11
CA GLU A 44 1.95 -8.39 1.77
C GLU A 44 3.32 -7.69 1.71
N ALA A 45 3.65 -6.89 2.72
CA ALA A 45 4.94 -6.18 2.78
C ALA A 45 6.13 -7.15 2.92
N THR A 46 5.99 -8.17 3.77
CA THR A 46 6.99 -9.24 3.94
C THR A 46 7.23 -9.95 2.60
N ALA A 47 6.15 -10.42 1.97
CA ALA A 47 6.22 -11.12 0.70
C ALA A 47 6.82 -10.24 -0.41
N ALA A 48 6.49 -8.95 -0.44
CA ALA A 48 7.02 -8.03 -1.43
C ALA A 48 8.54 -7.82 -1.29
N GLN A 49 9.04 -7.69 -0.06
CA GLN A 49 10.48 -7.58 0.19
C GLN A 49 11.22 -8.87 -0.19
N GLU A 50 10.68 -10.04 0.17
CA GLU A 50 11.26 -11.34 -0.16
C GLU A 50 11.30 -11.59 -1.68
N ALA A 51 10.22 -11.22 -2.38
CA ALA A 51 10.13 -11.29 -3.84
C ALA A 51 11.08 -10.29 -4.55
N GLY A 52 11.61 -9.30 -3.83
CA GLY A 52 12.51 -8.29 -4.38
C GLY A 52 11.80 -7.18 -5.14
N ILE A 53 10.57 -6.84 -4.77
CA ILE A 53 9.89 -5.63 -5.27
C ILE A 53 10.74 -4.40 -4.93
N ASP A 54 10.98 -3.55 -5.93
CA ASP A 54 11.88 -2.40 -5.79
C ASP A 54 11.33 -1.34 -4.82
N LEU A 55 10.05 -0.95 -4.94
CA LEU A 55 9.43 0.15 -4.20
C LEU A 55 8.09 -0.27 -3.60
N LEU A 56 7.79 0.17 -2.37
CA LEU A 56 6.48 -0.02 -1.75
C LEU A 56 5.74 1.32 -1.62
N LEU A 57 4.43 1.28 -1.82
CA LEU A 57 3.50 2.33 -1.41
C LEU A 57 2.57 1.78 -0.33
N VAL A 58 2.33 2.54 0.74
CA VAL A 58 1.44 2.12 1.84
C VAL A 58 0.44 3.24 2.13
N PRO A 59 -0.87 2.93 2.26
CA PRO A 59 -1.86 3.92 2.70
C PRO A 59 -1.57 4.40 4.14
N GLY A 60 -1.32 5.70 4.34
CA GLY A 60 -1.05 6.25 5.68
C GLY A 60 -2.26 6.30 6.64
N THR A 61 -3.40 5.74 6.23
CA THR A 61 -4.58 5.55 7.08
C THR A 61 -4.58 4.23 7.85
N LEU A 62 -3.66 3.30 7.53
CA LEU A 62 -3.61 2.00 8.18
C LEU A 62 -3.17 2.15 9.65
N PRO A 63 -3.73 1.36 10.58
CA PRO A 63 -3.35 1.43 11.99
C PRO A 63 -1.96 0.82 12.25
N GLU A 64 -1.52 -0.10 11.40
CA GLU A 64 -0.32 -0.94 11.59
C GLU A 64 0.91 -0.49 10.79
N LEU A 65 1.02 0.81 10.48
CA LEU A 65 2.12 1.34 9.65
C LEU A 65 3.52 0.96 10.15
N ARG A 66 3.75 0.98 11.47
CA ARG A 66 5.04 0.59 12.05
C ARG A 66 5.34 -0.88 11.79
N SER A 67 4.37 -1.77 12.01
CA SER A 67 4.52 -3.21 11.72
C SER A 67 4.78 -3.46 10.23
N ILE A 68 4.10 -2.76 9.33
CA ILE A 68 4.33 -2.84 7.88
C ILE A 68 5.74 -2.38 7.52
N ARG A 69 6.20 -1.27 8.12
CA ARG A 69 7.55 -0.76 7.90
C ARG A 69 8.61 -1.76 8.37
N GLU A 70 8.45 -2.37 9.54
CA GLU A 70 9.36 -3.36 10.11
C GLU A 70 9.44 -4.62 9.24
N ALA A 71 8.29 -5.12 8.78
CA ALA A 71 8.17 -6.28 7.90
C ALA A 71 8.98 -6.15 6.60
N ALA A 72 8.99 -4.96 6.01
CA ALA A 72 9.73 -4.65 4.79
C ALA A 72 10.90 -3.69 5.02
N SER A 73 11.60 -3.75 6.16
CA SER A 73 12.61 -2.76 6.61
C SER A 73 13.73 -2.40 5.63
N LYS A 74 13.98 -3.19 4.59
CA LYS A 74 15.05 -2.97 3.61
C LYS A 74 14.56 -2.47 2.25
N THR A 75 13.26 -2.45 2.00
CA THR A 75 12.69 -1.94 0.74
C THR A 75 12.33 -0.47 0.87
N PHE A 76 12.64 0.35 -0.14
CA PHE A 76 12.22 1.76 -0.17
C PHE A 76 10.70 1.85 -0.04
N MET A 77 10.20 2.61 0.94
CA MET A 77 8.78 2.70 1.26
C MET A 77 8.29 4.14 1.24
N THR A 78 7.35 4.40 0.35
CA THR A 78 6.54 5.60 0.34
C THR A 78 5.27 5.35 1.15
N ILE A 79 4.89 6.28 2.04
CA ILE A 79 3.61 6.20 2.77
C ILE A 79 2.74 7.40 2.39
N SER A 80 1.48 7.18 2.03
CA SER A 80 0.58 8.25 1.59
C SER A 80 0.08 9.12 2.74
N VAL A 81 0.07 10.44 2.55
CA VAL A 81 -0.48 11.38 3.54
C VAL A 81 -2.01 11.38 3.41
N PRO A 82 -2.78 11.13 4.49
CA PRO A 82 -4.24 11.13 4.46
C PRO A 82 -4.82 12.55 4.46
N PHE A 83 -4.53 13.34 3.42
CA PHE A 83 -4.78 14.78 3.36
C PHE A 83 -6.22 15.23 3.60
N ILE A 84 -7.25 14.38 3.40
CA ILE A 84 -8.64 14.73 3.72
C ILE A 84 -8.78 15.15 5.20
N LYS A 85 -7.99 14.54 6.09
CA LYS A 85 -7.99 14.86 7.52
C LYS A 85 -7.11 16.07 7.88
N HIS A 86 -6.43 16.66 6.90
CA HIS A 86 -5.41 17.70 7.11
C HIS A 86 -5.62 18.88 6.14
N ALA A 87 -6.52 19.78 6.51
CA ALA A 87 -7.01 20.86 5.64
C ALA A 87 -5.99 21.99 5.36
N SER A 88 -4.91 22.10 6.15
CA SER A 88 -3.86 23.12 5.95
C SER A 88 -2.51 22.48 5.62
N LYS A 89 -1.61 23.25 5.00
CA LYS A 89 -0.25 22.79 4.68
C LYS A 89 0.53 22.40 5.95
N GLU A 90 0.34 23.14 7.05
CA GLU A 90 0.99 22.88 8.34
C GLU A 90 0.51 21.56 8.94
N ASN A 91 -0.80 21.33 8.95
CA ASN A 91 -1.38 20.08 9.44
C ASN A 91 -0.94 18.87 8.59
N ALA A 92 -0.87 19.05 7.26
CA ALA A 92 -0.45 17.99 6.35
C ALA A 92 1.05 17.69 6.46
N VAL A 93 1.90 18.72 6.66
CA VAL A 93 3.34 18.53 6.90
C VAL A 93 3.59 17.92 8.27
N LYS A 94 2.87 18.33 9.33
CA LYS A 94 2.93 17.64 10.63
C LYS A 94 2.66 16.14 10.45
N LYS A 95 1.62 15.78 9.69
CA LYS A 95 1.33 14.37 9.41
C LYS A 95 2.43 13.68 8.60
N ALA A 96 3.01 14.37 7.63
CA ALA A 96 4.15 13.85 6.87
C ALA A 96 5.34 13.55 7.79
N LEU A 97 5.66 14.45 8.73
CA LEU A 97 6.73 14.24 9.71
C LEU A 97 6.46 13.03 10.62
N GLU A 98 5.22 12.86 11.12
CA GLU A 98 4.82 11.65 11.87
C GLU A 98 5.02 10.37 11.04
N ILE A 99 4.74 10.42 9.74
CA ILE A 99 4.95 9.30 8.81
C ILE A 99 6.45 9.04 8.60
N MET A 100 7.27 10.08 8.46
CA MET A 100 8.72 9.95 8.32
C MET A 100 9.35 9.39 9.60
N GLU A 101 8.83 9.75 10.77
CA GLU A 101 9.25 9.21 12.08
C GLU A 101 9.00 7.70 12.21
N ILE A 102 7.95 7.18 11.55
CA ILE A 102 7.71 5.72 11.45
C ILE A 102 8.84 5.02 10.67
N GLY A 103 9.60 5.73 9.85
CA GLY A 103 10.70 5.20 9.04
C GLY A 103 10.39 5.11 7.54
N ALA A 104 9.35 5.82 7.08
CA ALA A 104 9.11 6.01 5.65
C ALA A 104 10.32 6.68 4.98
N ASP A 105 10.61 6.30 3.75
CA ASP A 105 11.70 6.89 2.96
C ASP A 105 11.23 8.09 2.12
N SER A 106 9.91 8.17 1.91
CA SER A 106 9.22 9.22 1.18
C SER A 106 7.74 9.26 1.61
N VAL A 107 7.07 10.37 1.32
CA VAL A 107 5.60 10.43 1.37
C VAL A 107 4.96 10.46 -0.01
N HIS A 108 3.69 10.05 -0.11
CA HIS A 108 2.87 10.31 -1.29
C HIS A 108 1.85 11.39 -0.95
N CYS A 109 1.85 12.46 -1.71
CA CYS A 109 0.99 13.63 -1.46
C CYS A 109 -0.15 13.76 -2.47
N GLY A 110 -0.32 12.81 -3.40
CA GLY A 110 -1.19 12.99 -4.58
C GLY A 110 -0.78 14.22 -5.37
N SER A 111 -1.75 14.92 -5.96
CA SER A 111 -1.52 16.23 -6.60
C SER A 111 -2.50 17.30 -6.21
N TRP A 112 -3.10 17.19 -5.03
CA TRP A 112 -4.23 18.04 -4.63
C TRP A 112 -3.85 19.52 -4.47
N ASN A 113 -2.64 19.84 -3.98
CA ASN A 113 -2.20 21.21 -3.71
C ASN A 113 -0.67 21.38 -3.85
N LEU A 114 -0.25 22.21 -4.82
CA LEU A 114 1.16 22.50 -5.08
C LEU A 114 1.84 23.27 -3.94
N ASN A 115 1.11 24.10 -3.20
CA ASN A 115 1.67 24.82 -2.05
C ASN A 115 2.02 23.86 -0.91
N PHE A 116 1.23 22.80 -0.72
CA PHE A 116 1.58 21.73 0.22
C PHE A 116 2.85 21.00 -0.19
N MET A 117 2.99 20.65 -1.48
CA MET A 117 4.20 20.01 -2.00
C MET A 117 5.45 20.88 -1.82
N LYS A 118 5.35 22.18 -2.16
CA LYS A 118 6.44 23.14 -1.91
C LYS A 118 6.81 23.20 -0.44
N TYR A 119 5.82 23.15 0.45
CA TYR A 119 6.05 23.15 1.89
C TYR A 119 6.74 21.87 2.37
N LEU A 120 6.43 20.68 1.82
CA LEU A 120 7.21 19.46 2.09
C LEU A 120 8.70 19.62 1.71
N SER A 121 8.97 20.26 0.58
CA SER A 121 10.33 20.54 0.11
C SER A 121 11.11 21.51 1.01
N GLU A 122 10.43 22.45 1.68
CA GLU A 122 11.07 23.34 2.67
C GLU A 122 11.65 22.53 3.85
N PHE A 123 11.00 21.42 4.23
CA PHE A 123 11.49 20.49 5.25
C PHE A 123 12.41 19.40 4.72
N LYS A 124 12.75 19.42 3.42
CA LYS A 124 13.54 18.36 2.75
C LYS A 124 12.92 16.96 2.85
N ILE A 125 11.60 16.87 3.01
CA ILE A 125 10.89 15.59 3.00
C ILE A 125 10.77 15.11 1.56
N PRO A 126 11.26 13.92 1.19
CA PRO A 126 11.04 13.38 -0.14
C PRO A 126 9.57 13.03 -0.38
N PHE A 127 9.07 13.33 -1.58
CA PHE A 127 7.72 12.94 -1.96
C PHE A 127 7.55 12.59 -3.44
N GLN A 128 6.55 11.75 -3.70
CA GLN A 128 6.04 11.47 -5.05
C GLN A 128 4.64 12.09 -5.25
N GLY A 129 4.42 12.67 -6.43
CA GLY A 129 3.13 13.23 -6.84
C GLY A 129 2.28 12.26 -7.68
N HIS A 130 1.17 12.75 -8.24
CA HIS A 130 0.26 11.96 -9.09
C HIS A 130 -0.37 12.79 -10.22
N ALA A 131 -0.15 12.43 -11.47
CA ALA A 131 -0.71 13.10 -12.64
C ALA A 131 -1.50 12.14 -13.55
N GLY A 132 -2.25 12.68 -14.50
CA GLY A 132 -3.15 11.92 -15.36
C GLY A 132 -4.55 11.80 -14.75
N LEU A 133 -5.12 10.59 -14.77
CA LEU A 133 -6.34 10.30 -14.03
C LEU A 133 -6.04 10.30 -12.53
N VAL A 134 -6.12 11.47 -11.89
CA VAL A 134 -6.14 11.55 -10.43
C VAL A 134 -7.57 11.20 -9.99
N PRO A 135 -7.85 10.06 -9.32
CA PRO A 135 -9.23 9.58 -9.13
C PRO A 135 -10.13 10.60 -8.40
N ARG A 136 -9.55 11.33 -7.45
CA ARG A 136 -10.23 12.38 -6.67
C ARG A 136 -10.54 13.64 -7.47
N ARG A 137 -9.95 13.79 -8.66
CA ARG A 137 -10.24 14.86 -9.63
C ARG A 137 -11.06 14.37 -10.82
N SER A 138 -11.59 13.15 -10.78
CA SER A 138 -12.41 12.58 -11.85
C SER A 138 -13.57 13.50 -12.28
N THR A 139 -14.19 14.23 -11.35
CA THR A 139 -15.27 15.19 -11.67
C THR A 139 -14.82 16.33 -12.59
N TRP A 140 -13.56 16.79 -12.45
CA TRP A 140 -13.00 17.86 -13.30
C TRP A 140 -12.75 17.41 -14.74
N ILE A 141 -12.59 16.10 -14.95
CA ILE A 141 -12.32 15.53 -16.28
C ILE A 141 -13.51 14.76 -16.85
N GLY A 142 -14.66 14.72 -16.16
CA GLY A 142 -15.89 14.08 -16.63
C GLY A 142 -15.95 12.56 -16.39
N GLY A 143 -15.36 12.08 -15.29
CA GLY A 143 -15.47 10.69 -14.83
C GLY A 143 -14.15 9.94 -14.76
N VAL A 144 -14.22 8.63 -14.48
CA VAL A 144 -13.06 7.73 -14.44
C VAL A 144 -12.73 7.31 -15.88
N ARG A 145 -11.83 8.05 -16.52
CA ARG A 145 -11.42 7.82 -17.91
C ARG A 145 -9.96 8.14 -18.13
N ALA A 146 -9.43 7.67 -19.27
CA ALA A 146 -8.11 8.05 -19.69
C ALA A 146 -8.01 9.58 -19.93
N PHE A 147 -6.87 10.16 -19.52
CA PHE A 147 -6.56 11.58 -19.69
C PHE A 147 -5.34 11.75 -20.63
N GLY A 148 -5.31 12.84 -21.42
CA GLY A 148 -4.24 13.08 -22.39
C GLY A 148 -4.52 12.49 -23.78
N LYS A 149 -5.79 12.17 -24.10
CA LYS A 149 -6.18 11.63 -25.42
C LYS A 149 -6.25 12.68 -26.52
N THR A 150 -6.39 13.95 -26.13
CA THR A 150 -6.39 15.09 -27.06
C THR A 150 -5.13 15.92 -26.85
N GLN A 151 -4.75 16.70 -27.86
CA GLN A 151 -3.61 17.62 -27.75
C GLN A 151 -3.74 18.55 -26.54
N LYS A 152 -4.93 19.10 -26.30
CA LYS A 152 -5.20 20.00 -25.16
C LYS A 152 -4.95 19.31 -23.82
N GLU A 153 -5.47 18.08 -23.65
CA GLU A 153 -5.25 17.31 -22.43
C GLU A 153 -3.78 16.89 -22.26
N ALA A 154 -3.10 16.50 -23.34
CA ALA A 154 -1.69 16.13 -23.29
C ALA A 154 -0.79 17.32 -22.89
N ILE A 155 -1.09 18.52 -23.40
CA ILE A 155 -0.42 19.77 -22.98
C ILE A 155 -0.71 20.04 -21.50
N GLN A 156 -1.96 19.89 -21.05
CA GLN A 156 -2.30 20.09 -19.64
C GLN A 156 -1.58 19.09 -18.74
N LEU A 157 -1.55 17.81 -19.11
CA LEU A 157 -0.82 16.77 -18.39
C LEU A 157 0.66 17.11 -18.24
N TYR A 158 1.29 17.56 -19.32
CA TYR A 158 2.70 17.97 -19.29
C TYR A 158 2.91 19.15 -18.33
N LYS A 159 2.03 20.16 -18.35
CA LYS A 159 2.06 21.29 -17.41
C LYS A 159 1.88 20.83 -15.96
N ASP A 160 0.91 19.95 -15.69
CA ASP A 160 0.68 19.41 -14.34
C ASP A 160 1.93 18.69 -13.82
N ILE A 161 2.61 17.90 -14.67
CA ILE A 161 3.85 17.21 -14.31
C ILE A 161 4.99 18.19 -14.09
N LYS A 162 5.11 19.24 -14.91
CA LYS A 162 6.09 20.32 -14.71
C LYS A 162 5.85 21.08 -13.42
N ASP A 163 4.60 21.39 -13.09
CA ASP A 163 4.24 22.06 -11.84
C ASP A 163 4.61 21.20 -10.62
N ILE A 164 4.39 19.89 -10.69
CA ILE A 164 4.83 18.92 -9.66
C ILE A 164 6.36 18.88 -9.58
N GLU A 165 7.03 18.84 -10.72
CA GLU A 165 8.50 18.83 -10.80
C GLU A 165 9.11 20.07 -10.13
N ASP A 166 8.55 21.24 -10.41
CA ASP A 166 9.00 22.52 -9.86
C ASP A 166 8.77 22.63 -8.34
N THR A 167 7.99 21.71 -7.74
CA THR A 167 7.86 21.63 -6.27
C THR A 167 9.00 20.87 -5.60
N GLY A 168 9.84 20.14 -6.35
CA GLY A 168 10.92 19.32 -5.80
C GLY A 168 10.55 17.85 -5.53
N ALA A 169 9.44 17.36 -6.09
CA ALA A 169 9.12 15.93 -6.07
C ALA A 169 10.27 15.11 -6.67
N TRP A 170 10.48 13.88 -6.21
CA TRP A 170 11.45 12.98 -6.86
C TRP A 170 10.80 12.13 -7.96
N GLY A 171 9.49 11.92 -7.88
CA GLY A 171 8.76 11.07 -8.80
C GLY A 171 7.28 11.42 -8.92
N VAL A 172 6.61 10.83 -9.90
CA VAL A 172 5.20 11.07 -10.17
C VAL A 172 4.54 9.80 -10.70
N GLU A 173 3.40 9.44 -10.11
CA GLU A 173 2.49 8.44 -10.68
C GLU A 173 1.82 9.04 -11.92
N VAL A 174 1.77 8.28 -13.01
CA VAL A 174 1.11 8.67 -14.26
C VAL A 174 0.00 7.65 -14.51
N GLU A 175 -1.24 8.06 -14.24
CA GLU A 175 -2.39 7.15 -14.25
C GLU A 175 -3.22 7.29 -15.53
N CYS A 176 -3.47 6.16 -16.19
CA CYS A 176 -4.38 6.04 -17.33
C CYS A 176 -4.16 7.08 -18.46
N VAL A 177 -2.91 7.25 -18.88
CA VAL A 177 -2.48 8.15 -19.98
C VAL A 177 -2.12 7.34 -21.23
N PRO A 178 -2.30 7.84 -22.46
CA PRO A 178 -1.75 7.17 -23.65
C PRO A 178 -0.24 6.95 -23.57
N GLU A 179 0.22 5.73 -23.84
CA GLU A 179 1.63 5.32 -23.65
C GLU A 179 2.63 6.25 -24.34
N LYS A 180 2.40 6.60 -25.61
CA LYS A 180 3.30 7.49 -26.37
C LYS A 180 3.38 8.90 -25.79
N ILE A 181 2.29 9.40 -25.21
CA ILE A 181 2.30 10.70 -24.53
C ILE A 181 3.10 10.60 -23.23
N ALA A 182 2.86 9.54 -22.43
CA ALA A 182 3.59 9.31 -21.19
C ALA A 182 5.10 9.11 -21.44
N GLY A 183 5.50 8.46 -22.53
CA GLY A 183 6.89 8.29 -22.92
C GLY A 183 7.59 9.59 -23.31
N GLU A 184 6.94 10.45 -24.11
CA GLU A 184 7.50 11.76 -24.45
C GLU A 184 7.65 12.64 -23.20
N ILE A 185 6.67 12.64 -22.30
CA ILE A 185 6.77 13.38 -21.03
C ILE A 185 7.90 12.81 -20.16
N THR A 186 8.00 11.49 -20.05
CA THR A 186 9.05 10.81 -19.27
C THR A 186 10.45 11.22 -19.71
N LYS A 187 10.68 11.42 -21.00
CA LYS A 187 11.97 11.89 -21.55
C LYS A 187 12.27 13.37 -21.24
N LYS A 188 11.24 14.17 -20.93
CA LYS A 188 11.35 15.64 -20.77
C LYS A 188 11.33 16.11 -19.33
N THR A 189 10.68 15.39 -18.43
CA THR A 189 10.71 15.68 -16.98
C THR A 189 11.95 15.07 -16.34
N SER A 190 12.47 15.69 -15.27
CA SER A 190 13.49 15.08 -14.39
C SER A 190 12.90 14.10 -13.38
N LEU A 191 11.57 14.10 -13.17
CA LEU A 191 10.89 13.18 -12.26
C LEU A 191 11.01 11.73 -12.71
N PHE A 192 11.17 10.81 -11.75
CA PHE A 192 10.99 9.38 -12.01
C PHE A 192 9.49 9.07 -12.24
N THR A 193 9.12 8.60 -13.43
CA THR A 193 7.72 8.36 -13.77
C THR A 193 7.27 6.93 -13.46
N LEU A 194 6.17 6.78 -12.74
CA LEU A 194 5.60 5.49 -12.34
C LEU A 194 4.27 5.28 -13.08
N SER A 195 4.23 4.37 -14.04
CA SER A 195 3.02 4.09 -14.81
C SER A 195 2.03 3.25 -14.01
N ILE A 196 0.77 3.69 -13.97
CA ILE A 196 -0.37 2.86 -13.60
C ILE A 196 -1.42 2.96 -14.71
N GLY A 197 -1.27 2.08 -15.70
CA GLY A 197 -2.06 2.13 -16.93
C GLY A 197 -1.64 3.23 -17.90
N ALA A 198 -0.40 3.72 -17.83
CA ALA A 198 0.22 4.65 -18.78
C ALA A 198 1.23 3.97 -19.72
N GLY A 199 1.20 2.64 -19.83
CA GLY A 199 2.09 1.86 -20.70
C GLY A 199 3.49 1.67 -20.13
N SER A 200 4.39 1.15 -20.98
CA SER A 200 5.74 0.70 -20.61
C SER A 200 6.81 1.77 -20.77
N GLU A 201 6.49 2.92 -21.38
CA GLU A 201 7.47 3.99 -21.65
C GLU A 201 7.84 4.84 -20.41
N CYS A 202 7.12 4.73 -19.29
CA CYS A 202 7.50 5.34 -17.99
C CYS A 202 8.62 4.60 -17.27
N ASP A 203 9.38 5.26 -16.40
CA ASP A 203 10.56 4.69 -15.72
C ASP A 203 10.25 3.49 -14.81
N GLY A 204 9.06 3.40 -14.24
CA GLY A 204 8.61 2.27 -13.43
C GLY A 204 7.17 1.88 -13.70
N GLN A 205 6.76 0.77 -13.08
CA GLN A 205 5.40 0.24 -13.15
C GLN A 205 4.83 0.13 -11.75
N PHE A 206 3.60 0.61 -11.58
CA PHE A 206 2.87 0.65 -10.32
C PHE A 206 1.56 -0.12 -10.44
N LEU A 207 1.27 -0.99 -9.46
CA LEU A 207 -0.02 -1.69 -9.31
C LEU A 207 -0.38 -1.89 -7.82
N PHE A 208 -1.64 -2.19 -7.55
CA PHE A 208 -2.10 -2.59 -6.21
C PHE A 208 -1.77 -4.07 -5.97
N SER A 209 -1.35 -4.42 -4.75
CA SER A 209 -1.19 -5.83 -4.34
C SER A 209 -2.48 -6.62 -4.53
N GLU A 210 -3.63 -6.03 -4.19
CA GLU A 210 -4.95 -6.61 -4.40
C GLU A 210 -5.22 -7.02 -5.86
N ASP A 211 -4.77 -6.21 -6.83
CA ASP A 211 -4.89 -6.52 -8.25
C ASP A 211 -3.99 -7.67 -8.67
N ILE A 212 -2.74 -7.68 -8.17
CA ILE A 212 -1.74 -8.71 -8.47
C ILE A 212 -2.16 -10.06 -7.88
N LEU A 213 -2.63 -10.06 -6.64
CA LEU A 213 -3.05 -11.24 -5.88
C LEU A 213 -4.46 -11.71 -6.23
N GLY A 214 -5.25 -10.87 -6.89
CA GLY A 214 -6.62 -11.18 -7.28
C GLY A 214 -7.54 -11.36 -6.09
N CYS A 215 -7.52 -10.41 -5.15
CA CYS A 215 -8.35 -10.48 -3.94
C CYS A 215 -9.81 -10.05 -4.18
N SER A 216 -10.02 -9.16 -5.15
CA SER A 216 -11.32 -8.57 -5.44
C SER A 216 -12.30 -9.51 -6.14
N ASN A 217 -13.60 -9.31 -5.85
CA ASN A 217 -14.74 -9.98 -6.50
C ASN A 217 -15.28 -9.21 -7.72
N ILE A 218 -14.80 -7.99 -7.98
CA ILE A 218 -15.27 -7.14 -9.08
C ILE A 218 -14.30 -7.16 -10.26
N ASP A 219 -14.75 -6.64 -11.39
CA ASP A 219 -13.93 -6.51 -12.59
C ASP A 219 -12.66 -5.69 -12.30
N PHE A 220 -11.52 -6.24 -12.73
CA PHE A 220 -10.22 -5.60 -12.57
C PHE A 220 -10.11 -4.39 -13.51
N PRO A 221 -9.43 -3.31 -13.08
CA PRO A 221 -9.12 -2.22 -13.98
C PRO A 221 -8.38 -2.74 -15.23
N ARG A 222 -8.67 -2.16 -16.40
CA ARG A 222 -8.09 -2.62 -17.69
C ARG A 222 -6.56 -2.70 -17.72
N HIS A 223 -5.89 -1.96 -16.84
CA HIS A 223 -4.43 -1.87 -16.76
C HIS A 223 -3.82 -2.86 -15.75
N ALA A 224 -4.65 -3.50 -14.93
CA ALA A 224 -4.20 -4.49 -13.96
C ALA A 224 -4.01 -5.87 -14.61
N LYS A 225 -3.09 -6.65 -14.06
CA LYS A 225 -2.89 -8.05 -14.42
C LYS A 225 -2.90 -8.90 -13.15
N LYS A 226 -3.85 -9.83 -13.09
CA LYS A 226 -3.96 -10.83 -12.04
C LYS A 226 -2.90 -11.92 -12.22
N TYR A 227 -2.07 -12.14 -11.20
CA TYR A 227 -1.05 -13.20 -11.19
C TYR A 227 -1.45 -14.41 -10.33
N ARG A 228 -2.33 -14.22 -9.34
CA ARG A 228 -2.91 -15.26 -8.49
C ARG A 228 -4.41 -15.00 -8.28
N ASP A 229 -5.13 -15.97 -7.72
CA ASP A 229 -6.56 -15.83 -7.44
C ASP A 229 -6.82 -16.10 -5.95
N PHE A 230 -6.50 -15.09 -5.13
CA PHE A 230 -6.68 -15.17 -3.69
C PHE A 230 -8.16 -15.17 -3.32
N ASN A 231 -9.01 -14.54 -4.12
CA ASN A 231 -10.44 -14.59 -3.96
C ASN A 231 -10.97 -16.03 -3.90
N LYS A 232 -10.56 -16.89 -4.86
CA LYS A 232 -10.93 -18.32 -4.86
C LYS A 232 -10.41 -19.05 -3.61
N LEU A 233 -9.21 -18.71 -3.13
CA LEU A 233 -8.65 -19.30 -1.91
C LEU A 233 -9.44 -18.87 -0.67
N TYR A 234 -9.78 -17.58 -0.55
CA TYR A 234 -10.59 -17.06 0.54
C TYR A 234 -12.00 -17.65 0.53
N ALA A 235 -12.61 -17.83 -0.64
CA ALA A 235 -13.89 -18.52 -0.77
C ALA A 235 -13.80 -19.97 -0.29
N LYS A 236 -12.71 -20.68 -0.60
CA LYS A 236 -12.47 -22.04 -0.09
C LYS A 236 -12.31 -22.03 1.43
N ILE A 237 -11.47 -21.16 1.98
CA ILE A 237 -11.27 -21.03 3.44
C ILE A 237 -12.60 -20.71 4.13
N GLN A 238 -13.43 -19.84 3.56
CA GLN A 238 -14.72 -19.49 4.13
C GLN A 238 -15.70 -20.68 4.15
N LYS A 239 -15.68 -21.53 3.12
CA LYS A 239 -16.45 -22.78 3.12
C LYS A 239 -16.00 -23.72 4.23
N GLU A 240 -14.68 -23.89 4.41
CA GLU A 240 -14.13 -24.73 5.48
C GLU A 240 -14.52 -24.21 6.88
N ARG A 241 -14.51 -22.88 7.09
CA ARG A 241 -14.99 -22.28 8.34
C ARG A 241 -16.46 -22.62 8.61
N ILE A 242 -17.32 -22.47 7.60
CA ILE A 242 -18.75 -22.78 7.73
C ILE A 242 -18.96 -24.27 8.02
N ALA A 243 -18.23 -25.15 7.32
CA ALA A 243 -18.30 -26.59 7.53
C ALA A 243 -17.91 -26.96 8.98
N ALA A 244 -16.73 -26.51 9.43
CA ALA A 244 -16.24 -26.78 10.78
C ALA A 244 -17.21 -26.29 11.87
N TYR A 245 -17.78 -25.09 11.71
CA TYR A 245 -18.75 -24.56 12.68
C TYR A 245 -20.08 -25.33 12.65
N THR A 246 -20.50 -25.82 11.48
CA THR A 246 -21.72 -26.63 11.33
C THR A 246 -21.54 -28.00 11.97
N GLU A 247 -20.38 -28.64 11.77
CA GLU A 247 -20.00 -29.89 12.41
C GLU A 247 -19.95 -29.75 13.93
N PHE A 248 -19.27 -28.71 14.42
CA PHE A 248 -19.23 -28.41 15.85
C PHE A 248 -20.63 -28.19 16.44
N LYS A 249 -21.48 -27.40 15.76
CA LYS A 249 -22.87 -27.19 16.18
C LYS A 249 -23.64 -28.51 16.23
N LYS A 250 -23.48 -29.38 15.24
CA LYS A 250 -24.13 -30.69 15.19
C LYS A 250 -23.68 -31.57 16.36
N ASP A 251 -22.39 -31.56 16.68
CA ASP A 251 -21.85 -32.33 17.79
C ASP A 251 -22.37 -31.81 19.14
N VAL A 252 -22.52 -30.50 19.32
CA VAL A 252 -23.13 -29.91 20.53
C VAL A 252 -24.61 -30.30 20.65
N VAL A 253 -25.40 -30.14 19.58
CA VAL A 253 -26.84 -30.45 19.59
C VAL A 253 -27.09 -31.94 19.83
N SER A 254 -26.23 -32.81 19.28
CA SER A 254 -26.31 -34.25 19.49
C SER A 254 -25.59 -34.75 20.74
N GLN A 255 -25.09 -33.84 21.60
CA GLN A 255 -24.32 -34.14 22.82
C GLN A 255 -23.09 -35.04 22.58
N LYS A 256 -22.54 -35.05 21.36
CA LYS A 256 -21.25 -35.68 21.05
C LYS A 256 -20.05 -34.84 21.49
N PHE A 257 -20.28 -33.52 21.61
CA PHE A 257 -19.31 -32.61 22.20
C PHE A 257 -19.94 -31.87 23.40
N PRO A 258 -19.21 -31.75 24.53
CA PRO A 258 -17.92 -32.38 24.80
C PRO A 258 -18.05 -33.91 24.93
N ALA A 259 -17.04 -34.66 24.49
CA ALA A 259 -16.89 -36.07 24.85
C ALA A 259 -16.08 -36.20 26.14
N GLU A 260 -15.98 -37.41 26.70
CA GLU A 260 -15.29 -37.66 27.98
C GLU A 260 -13.87 -37.07 28.03
N LYS A 261 -13.10 -37.18 26.94
CA LYS A 261 -11.74 -36.61 26.86
C LYS A 261 -11.68 -35.07 26.96
N GLN A 262 -12.79 -34.38 26.72
CA GLN A 262 -12.94 -32.93 26.90
C GLN A 262 -13.73 -32.56 28.16
N THR A 263 -14.13 -33.55 28.96
CA THR A 263 -14.87 -33.35 30.21
C THR A 263 -13.93 -33.52 31.39
N VAL A 264 -13.91 -32.54 32.29
CA VAL A 264 -13.23 -32.67 33.58
C VAL A 264 -14.15 -33.43 34.53
N ASN A 265 -13.64 -34.52 35.10
CA ASN A 265 -14.39 -35.35 36.04
C ASN A 265 -14.14 -34.92 37.49
N ILE A 266 -15.10 -35.21 38.37
CA ILE A 266 -15.00 -35.01 39.83
C ILE A 266 -15.00 -36.36 40.54
N ASP A 267 -14.27 -36.46 41.65
CA ASP A 267 -14.37 -37.64 42.52
C ASP A 267 -15.81 -37.79 43.05
N THR A 268 -16.29 -39.04 43.06
CA THR A 268 -17.69 -39.32 43.42
C THR A 268 -18.01 -38.92 44.86
N LYS A 269 -17.06 -38.98 45.79
CA LYS A 269 -17.26 -38.59 47.20
C LYS A 269 -17.50 -37.10 47.33
N GLU A 270 -16.68 -36.29 46.64
CA GLU A 270 -16.80 -34.83 46.63
C GLU A 270 -18.16 -34.39 46.05
N LEU A 271 -18.61 -35.04 44.97
CA LEU A 271 -19.92 -34.77 44.38
C LEU A 271 -21.09 -35.05 45.35
N ILE A 272 -21.01 -36.12 46.14
CA ILE A 272 -22.04 -36.46 47.14
C ILE A 272 -22.09 -35.42 48.25
N LEU A 273 -20.94 -34.97 48.75
CA LEU A 273 -20.87 -33.93 49.78
C LEU A 273 -21.49 -32.62 49.29
N PHE A 274 -21.17 -32.22 48.06
CA PHE A 274 -21.75 -31.02 47.45
C PHE A 274 -23.27 -31.12 47.27
N LYS A 275 -23.79 -32.26 46.80
CA LYS A 275 -25.26 -32.48 46.68
C LYS A 275 -25.98 -32.38 48.03
N LYS A 276 -25.38 -32.92 49.12
CA LYS A 276 -25.96 -32.79 50.47
C LYS A 276 -26.01 -31.35 50.95
N PHE A 277 -24.99 -30.54 50.62
CA PHE A 277 -24.97 -29.11 50.93
C PHE A 277 -26.12 -28.36 50.21
N LEU A 278 -26.33 -28.62 48.92
CA LEU A 278 -27.38 -27.96 48.13
C LEU A 278 -28.80 -28.25 48.65
N ASN A 279 -29.08 -29.46 49.14
CA ASN A 279 -30.41 -29.85 49.60
C ASN A 279 -30.74 -29.43 51.06
N LYS A 280 -29.78 -28.83 51.78
CA LYS A 280 -29.98 -28.34 53.16
C LYS A 280 -30.36 -26.85 53.24
N ASN A 281 -30.24 -26.13 52.13
CA ASN A 281 -30.66 -24.74 51.94
C ASN A 281 -31.85 -24.68 50.99
#